data_AF-A0A443L9M6-F1
#
_entry.id   AF-A0A443L9M6-F1
#
_cell.length_a   1.000
_cell.length_b   1.000
_cell.length_c   1.000
_cell.angle_alpha   90.00
_cell.angle_beta   90.00
_cell.angle_gamma   90.00
#
_symmetry.space_group_name_H-M   'P 1'
#
loop_
_entity.id
_entity.type
_entity.pdbx_description
1 polymer ?
#
loop_
_entity_poly.entity_id
_entity_poly.type
_entity_poly.pdbx_seq_one_letter_code
_entity_poly.pdbx_strand_id
1 'polypeptide(L)'
;MAEEQNRTLNDKFMLRLPDGMRDRIKAAAEANNRSMNAEIVATLEEKYPAPKLPIREIARSIATLLTLVDSEDRDELVRKLQVPWDAFAERLGPHQATTGMFELAEVLNNIEKSLGRRLTPEDIEDLWDLIPSSQQIGPKN
;
A
#
# COMPACT_ATOMS: atom_id res chain seq x y z
N MET A 1 34.04 -12.59 -0.98
CA MET A 1 32.59 -12.84 -1.06
C MET A 1 31.97 -12.17 0.14
N ALA A 2 31.36 -11.00 -0.07
CA ALA A 2 30.70 -10.26 0.99
C ALA A 2 29.27 -10.79 1.07
N GLU A 3 28.91 -11.41 2.19
CA GLU A 3 27.51 -11.70 2.50
C GLU A 3 26.78 -10.36 2.63
N GLU A 4 25.96 -10.05 1.63
CA GLU A 4 24.92 -9.03 1.71
C GLU A 4 24.06 -9.35 2.93
N GLN A 5 24.31 -8.61 4.01
CA GLN A 5 23.44 -8.58 5.16
C GLN A 5 22.13 -7.95 4.71
N ASN A 6 21.20 -8.79 4.25
CA ASN A 6 19.77 -8.50 4.26
C ASN A 6 19.28 -8.46 5.72
N ARG A 7 19.89 -7.58 6.51
CA ARG A 7 19.40 -7.13 7.80
C ARG A 7 18.59 -5.90 7.49
N THR A 8 17.38 -6.12 7.00
CA THR A 8 16.31 -5.13 7.09
C THR A 8 16.43 -4.45 8.45
N LEU A 9 16.51 -3.12 8.43
CA LEU A 9 16.68 -2.25 9.60
C LEU A 9 15.53 -2.52 10.60
N ASN A 10 15.69 -3.52 11.47
CA ASN A 10 14.76 -3.78 12.56
C ASN A 10 15.16 -2.83 13.70
N ASP A 11 14.38 -1.77 13.89
CA ASP A 11 14.43 -1.00 15.12
C ASP A 11 14.27 -1.95 16.31
N LYS A 12 15.28 -2.01 17.17
CA LYS A 12 15.29 -2.89 18.35
C LYS A 12 14.81 -2.10 19.55
N PHE A 13 13.63 -2.45 20.05
CA PHE A 13 13.07 -1.84 21.25
C PHE A 13 13.21 -2.78 22.45
N MET A 14 13.86 -2.31 23.52
CA MET A 14 13.95 -3.10 24.77
C MET A 14 12.69 -2.90 25.62
N LEU A 15 11.79 -3.88 25.57
CA LEU A 15 10.57 -3.90 26.38
C LEU A 15 10.89 -4.28 27.84
N ARG A 16 10.44 -3.45 28.78
CA ARG A 16 10.38 -3.81 30.20
C ARG A 16 9.04 -4.48 30.49
N LEU A 17 9.07 -5.77 30.76
CA LEU A 17 7.88 -6.56 31.04
C LEU A 17 7.73 -6.73 32.56
N PRO A 18 6.50 -6.65 33.11
CA PRO A 18 6.20 -7.11 34.46
C PRO A 18 6.53 -8.59 34.65
N ASP A 19 6.71 -9.00 35.91
CA ASP A 19 7.00 -10.40 36.27
C ASP A 19 5.96 -11.37 35.68
N GLY A 20 6.44 -12.49 35.15
CA GLY A 20 5.63 -13.54 34.53
C GLY A 20 5.00 -13.19 33.17
N MET A 21 5.06 -11.93 32.71
CA MET A 21 4.49 -11.57 31.40
C MET A 21 5.26 -12.21 30.24
N ARG A 22 6.59 -12.34 30.36
CA ARG A 22 7.41 -12.98 29.33
C ARG A 22 7.03 -14.44 29.08
N ASP A 23 6.76 -15.20 30.14
CA ASP A 23 6.40 -16.62 30.04
C ASP A 23 4.99 -16.78 29.43
N ARG A 24 4.07 -15.86 29.75
CA ARG A 24 2.75 -15.81 29.11
C ARG A 24 2.85 -15.58 27.60
N ILE A 25 3.70 -14.65 27.16
CA ILE A 25 3.94 -14.41 25.73
C ILE A 25 4.59 -15.65 25.09
N LYS A 26 5.53 -16.31 25.79
CA LYS A 26 6.15 -17.54 25.30
C LYS A 26 5.13 -18.64 25.03
N ALA A 27 4.24 -18.89 25.99
CA ALA A 27 3.20 -19.91 25.86
C ALA A 27 2.23 -19.60 24.71
N ALA A 28 1.85 -18.33 24.54
CA ALA A 28 1.02 -17.89 23.41
C ALA A 28 1.73 -18.10 22.05
N ALA A 29 3.01 -17.74 21.96
CA ALA A 29 3.81 -17.93 20.77
C ALA A 29 3.95 -19.41 20.40
N GLU A 30 4.19 -20.28 21.39
CA GLU A 30 4.25 -21.75 21.21
C GLU A 30 2.91 -22.30 20.71
N ALA A 31 1.78 -21.88 21.31
CA ALA A 31 0.44 -22.28 20.87
C ALA A 31 0.14 -21.84 19.43
N ASN A 32 0.67 -20.68 19.01
CA ASN A 32 0.49 -20.13 17.67
C ASN A 32 1.56 -20.58 16.65
N ASN A 33 2.48 -21.48 17.03
CA ASN A 33 3.61 -21.91 16.20
C ASN A 33 4.46 -20.74 15.66
N ARG A 34 4.66 -19.70 16.47
CA ARG A 34 5.46 -18.52 16.14
C ARG A 34 6.64 -18.36 17.08
N SER A 35 7.65 -17.62 16.64
CA SER A 35 8.65 -17.09 17.57
C SER A 35 8.00 -16.08 18.52
N MET A 36 8.56 -15.91 19.72
CA MET A 36 8.09 -14.90 20.68
C MET A 36 8.04 -13.49 20.07
N ASN A 37 9.04 -13.13 19.24
CA ASN A 37 9.05 -11.82 18.57
C ASN A 37 7.93 -11.71 17.53
N ALA A 38 7.70 -12.76 16.75
CA ALA A 38 6.61 -12.78 15.76
C ALA A 38 5.23 -12.68 16.44
N GLU A 39 5.06 -13.26 17.63
CA GLU A 39 3.82 -13.13 18.40
C GLU A 39 3.61 -11.70 18.94
N ILE A 40 4.67 -11.05 19.44
CA ILE A 40 4.62 -9.65 19.87
C ILE A 40 4.23 -8.76 18.69
N VAL A 41 4.87 -8.94 17.53
CA VAL A 41 4.55 -8.17 16.31
C VAL A 41 3.10 -8.40 15.88
N ALA A 42 2.67 -9.65 15.76
CA ALA A 42 1.29 -9.98 15.35
C ALA A 42 0.24 -9.36 16.30
N THR A 43 0.48 -9.41 17.61
CA THR A 43 -0.41 -8.80 18.61
C THR A 43 -0.46 -7.28 18.48
N LEU A 44 0.69 -6.65 18.23
CA LEU A 44 0.77 -5.21 18.03
C LEU A 44 0.10 -4.78 16.73
N GLU A 45 0.26 -5.53 15.64
CA GLU A 45 -0.40 -5.27 14.35
C GLU A 45 -1.93 -5.40 14.45
N GLU A 46 -2.42 -6.35 15.24
CA GLU A 46 -3.86 -6.50 15.50
C GLU A 46 -4.43 -5.27 16.21
N LYS A 47 -3.71 -4.76 17.23
CA LYS A 47 -4.21 -3.66 18.06
C LYS A 47 -3.91 -2.27 17.49
N TYR A 48 -2.79 -2.15 16.79
CA TYR A 48 -2.25 -0.93 16.19
C TYR A 48 -1.91 -1.23 14.73
N PRO A 49 -2.92 -1.46 13.88
CA PRO A 49 -2.67 -1.69 12.47
C PRO A 49 -1.94 -0.49 11.88
N ALA A 50 -1.04 -0.75 10.94
CA ALA A 50 -0.43 0.32 10.15
C ALA A 50 -1.55 1.22 9.61
N PRO A 51 -1.35 2.55 9.58
CA PRO A 51 -2.34 3.46 9.03
C PRO A 51 -2.78 2.94 7.68
N LYS A 52 -4.08 2.66 7.53
CA LYS A 52 -4.64 2.43 6.20
C LYS A 52 -4.54 3.75 5.50
N LEU A 53 -3.50 3.93 4.71
CA LEU A 53 -3.52 5.01 3.76
C LEU A 53 -4.77 4.84 2.90
N PRO A 54 -5.48 5.92 2.60
CA PRO A 54 -6.59 5.87 1.68
C PRO A 54 -6.01 5.76 0.26
N ILE A 55 -5.27 4.70 -0.04
CA ILE A 55 -4.60 4.46 -1.33
C ILE A 55 -5.64 4.54 -2.45
N ARG A 56 -6.86 4.08 -2.18
CA ARG A 56 -8.02 4.25 -3.06
C ARG A 56 -8.33 5.72 -3.35
N GLU A 57 -8.40 6.58 -2.33
CA GLU A 57 -8.70 8.02 -2.52
C GLU A 57 -7.52 8.77 -3.14
N ILE A 58 -6.29 8.39 -2.80
CA ILE A 58 -5.07 8.95 -3.38
C ILE A 58 -5.01 8.60 -4.87
N ALA A 59 -5.23 7.33 -5.23
CA ALA A 59 -5.23 6.89 -6.62
C ALA A 59 -6.37 7.55 -7.43
N ARG A 60 -7.57 7.70 -6.85
CA ARG A 60 -8.66 8.47 -7.47
C ARG A 60 -8.27 9.92 -7.71
N SER A 61 -7.67 10.57 -6.72
CA SER A 61 -7.23 11.96 -6.81
C SER A 61 -6.18 12.13 -7.91
N ILE A 62 -5.20 11.22 -7.98
CA ILE A 62 -4.18 11.22 -9.04
C ILE A 62 -4.81 11.01 -10.42
N ALA A 63 -5.69 10.01 -10.57
CA ALA A 63 -6.38 9.75 -11.83
C ALA A 63 -7.19 10.97 -12.29
N THR A 64 -7.87 11.63 -11.37
CA THR A 64 -8.61 12.88 -11.63
C THR A 64 -7.68 14.01 -12.05
N LEU A 65 -6.54 14.19 -11.39
CA LEU A 65 -5.57 15.22 -11.79
C LEU A 65 -5.00 14.95 -13.19
N LEU A 66 -4.79 13.68 -13.55
CA LEU A 66 -4.31 13.30 -14.88
C LEU A 66 -5.33 13.64 -15.98
N THR A 67 -6.64 13.62 -15.72
CA THR A 67 -7.63 14.04 -16.72
C THR A 67 -7.56 15.54 -17.03
N LEU A 68 -7.13 16.34 -16.05
CA LEU A 68 -6.96 17.79 -16.19
C LEU A 68 -5.71 18.21 -16.96
N VAL A 69 -4.80 17.27 -17.27
CA VAL A 69 -3.53 17.53 -17.94
C VAL A 69 -3.53 16.94 -19.34
N ASP A 70 -3.13 17.73 -20.34
CA ASP A 70 -3.03 17.31 -21.74
C ASP A 70 -2.17 16.07 -21.90
N SER A 71 -2.47 15.23 -22.90
CA SER A 71 -1.89 13.88 -23.02
C SER A 71 -0.37 13.94 -23.20
N GLU A 72 0.12 15.00 -23.86
CA GLU A 72 1.54 15.26 -24.07
C GLU A 72 2.27 15.61 -22.75
N ASP A 73 1.56 16.21 -21.79
CA ASP A 73 2.11 16.64 -20.50
C ASP A 73 1.92 15.60 -19.38
N ARG A 74 1.03 14.61 -19.58
CA ARG A 74 0.77 13.54 -18.59
C ARG A 74 2.01 12.71 -18.31
N ASP A 75 2.74 12.31 -19.35
CA ASP A 75 3.93 11.48 -19.19
C ASP A 75 5.00 12.20 -18.36
N GLU A 76 5.17 13.50 -18.58
CA GLU A 76 6.08 14.33 -17.81
C GLU A 76 5.61 14.53 -16.36
N LEU A 77 4.30 14.70 -16.13
CA LEU A 77 3.73 14.76 -14.78
C LEU A 77 3.92 13.43 -14.04
N VAL A 78 3.64 12.30 -14.69
CA VAL A 78 3.82 10.95 -14.14
C VAL A 78 5.27 10.73 -13.75
N ARG A 79 6.21 11.10 -14.63
CA ARG A 79 7.65 11.03 -14.36
C ARG A 79 8.07 11.87 -13.15
N LYS A 80 7.52 13.08 -12.99
CA LYS A 80 7.79 13.94 -11.82
C LYS A 80 7.22 13.39 -10.53
N LEU A 81 6.06 12.73 -10.60
CA LEU A 81 5.40 12.11 -9.45
C LEU A 81 5.98 10.74 -9.10
N GLN A 82 6.67 10.08 -10.03
CA GLN A 82 7.25 8.76 -9.82
C GLN A 82 8.26 8.72 -8.66
N VAL A 83 9.22 9.65 -8.61
CA VAL A 83 10.25 9.64 -7.55
C VAL A 83 9.65 9.84 -6.15
N PRO A 84 8.75 10.82 -5.93
CA PRO A 84 7.97 10.92 -4.70
C PRO A 84 7.16 9.65 -4.41
N TRP A 85 6.57 9.04 -5.44
CA TRP A 85 5.77 7.81 -5.32
C TRP A 85 6.62 6.62 -4.87
N ASP A 86 7.82 6.43 -5.43
CA ASP A 86 8.71 5.34 -5.05
C ASP A 86 9.19 5.48 -3.60
N ALA A 87 9.57 6.69 -3.20
CA ALA A 87 9.95 6.99 -1.81
C ALA A 87 8.77 6.85 -0.83
N PHE A 88 7.55 7.09 -1.30
CA PHE A 88 6.33 6.85 -0.55
C PHE A 88 6.02 5.36 -0.44
N ALA A 89 6.05 4.62 -1.54
CA ALA A 89 5.80 3.19 -1.59
C ALA A 89 6.81 2.39 -0.73
N GLU A 90 8.08 2.78 -0.74
CA GLU A 90 9.12 2.16 0.11
C GLU A 90 8.79 2.28 1.61
N ARG A 91 8.23 3.42 2.04
CA ARG A 91 7.79 3.64 3.42
C ARG A 91 6.55 2.84 3.82
N LEU A 92 5.76 2.38 2.87
CA LEU A 92 4.53 1.62 3.12
C LEU A 92 4.74 0.12 3.14
N GLY A 93 5.91 -0.33 2.71
CA GLY A 93 6.25 -1.74 2.61
C GLY A 93 5.58 -2.42 1.40
N PRO A 94 6.05 -3.65 1.07
CA PRO A 94 5.76 -4.34 -0.20
C PRO A 94 4.30 -4.78 -0.41
N HIS A 95 3.40 -4.60 0.57
CA HIS A 95 2.02 -5.09 0.51
C HIS A 95 0.96 -4.00 0.29
N GLN A 96 1.34 -2.72 0.23
CA GLN A 96 0.35 -1.63 0.18
C GLN A 96 0.25 -0.93 -1.18
N ALA A 97 1.32 -0.84 -1.96
CA ALA A 97 1.27 -0.26 -3.31
C ALA A 97 1.07 -1.36 -4.37
N THR A 98 -0.19 -1.67 -4.72
CA THR A 98 -0.51 -2.73 -5.70
C THR A 98 -0.52 -2.25 -7.15
N THR A 99 -0.36 -0.95 -7.41
CA THR A 99 -0.39 -0.37 -8.75
C THR A 99 0.60 0.78 -8.84
N GLY A 100 1.47 0.75 -9.85
CA GLY A 100 2.45 1.80 -10.10
C GLY A 100 1.84 3.04 -10.76
N MET A 101 2.46 4.21 -10.54
CA MET A 101 2.10 5.48 -11.18
C MET A 101 2.08 5.39 -12.72
N PHE A 102 3.04 4.67 -13.34
CA PHE A 102 3.09 4.45 -14.79
C PHE A 102 1.94 3.59 -15.32
N GLU A 103 1.60 2.51 -14.61
CA GLU A 103 0.50 1.62 -14.99
C GLU A 103 -0.83 2.39 -15.00
N LEU A 104 -1.05 3.27 -14.03
CA LEU A 104 -2.26 4.09 -13.95
C LEU A 104 -2.40 5.01 -15.17
N ALA A 105 -1.34 5.70 -15.57
CA ALA A 105 -1.36 6.58 -16.74
C ALA A 105 -1.62 5.82 -18.05
N GLU A 106 -0.99 4.66 -18.20
CA GLU A 106 -1.19 3.79 -19.35
C GLU A 106 -2.64 3.28 -19.44
N VAL A 107 -3.24 2.87 -18.31
CA VAL A 107 -4.65 2.47 -18.25
C VAL A 107 -5.57 3.61 -18.71
N LEU A 108 -5.36 4.83 -18.22
CA LEU A 108 -6.17 5.98 -18.61
C LEU A 108 -6.03 6.28 -20.12
N ASN A 109 -4.81 6.27 -20.65
CA ASN A 109 -4.56 6.49 -22.08
C ASN A 109 -5.22 5.42 -22.95
N ASN A 110 -5.21 4.15 -22.52
CA ASN A 110 -5.87 3.06 -23.22
C ASN A 110 -7.40 3.22 -23.24
N ILE A 111 -7.99 3.65 -22.13
CA ILE A 111 -9.43 3.93 -22.05
C ILE A 111 -9.80 5.10 -22.96
N GLU A 112 -9.04 6.20 -22.93
CA GLU A 112 -9.29 7.34 -23.83
C GLU A 112 -9.21 6.96 -25.30
N LYS A 113 -8.22 6.13 -25.67
CA LYS A 113 -8.08 5.60 -27.01
C LYS A 113 -9.28 4.73 -27.42
N SER A 114 -9.81 3.93 -26.49
CA SER A 114 -11.02 3.12 -26.72
C SER A 114 -12.29 3.96 -26.85
N LEU A 115 -12.39 5.05 -26.08
CA LEU A 115 -13.54 5.96 -26.11
C LEU A 115 -13.50 6.93 -27.30
N GLY A 116 -12.33 7.12 -27.91
CA GLY A 116 -12.11 8.13 -28.95
C GLY A 116 -12.23 9.57 -28.43
N ARG A 117 -12.19 9.76 -27.12
CA ARG A 117 -12.26 11.06 -26.44
C ARG A 117 -11.48 11.03 -25.13
N ARG A 118 -11.20 12.23 -24.62
CA ARG A 118 -10.58 12.44 -23.31
C ARG A 118 -11.51 12.02 -22.19
N LEU A 119 -10.93 11.46 -21.13
CA LEU A 119 -11.61 11.21 -19.87
C LEU A 119 -11.77 12.54 -19.13
N THR A 120 -12.91 12.67 -18.47
CA THR A 120 -13.26 13.78 -17.58
C THR A 120 -13.13 13.35 -16.12
N PRO A 121 -13.07 14.28 -15.16
CA PRO A 121 -13.19 13.95 -13.74
C PRO A 121 -14.41 13.08 -13.42
N GLU A 122 -15.54 13.34 -14.06
CA GLU A 122 -16.78 12.58 -13.90
C GLU A 122 -16.62 11.12 -14.40
N ASP A 123 -15.94 10.91 -15.54
CA ASP A 123 -15.66 9.54 -16.02
C ASP A 123 -14.81 8.76 -15.01
N ILE A 124 -13.88 9.41 -14.30
CA ILE A 124 -13.08 8.77 -13.26
C ILE A 124 -13.95 8.37 -12.08
N GLU A 125 -14.89 9.23 -11.66
CA GLU A 125 -15.85 8.91 -10.60
C GLU A 125 -16.69 7.68 -10.95
N ASP A 126 -17.28 7.66 -12.15
CA ASP A 126 -18.08 6.53 -12.62
C ASP A 126 -17.28 5.22 -12.68
N LEU A 127 -16.04 5.27 -13.19
CA LEU A 127 -15.14 4.11 -13.22
C LEU A 127 -14.76 3.64 -11.81
N TRP A 128 -14.61 4.56 -10.86
CA TRP A 128 -14.19 4.25 -9.49
C TRP A 128 -15.29 3.58 -8.65
N ASP A 129 -16.55 3.86 -8.98
CA ASP A 129 -17.73 3.25 -8.35
C ASP A 129 -17.97 1.81 -8.81
N LEU A 130 -17.47 1.45 -9.99
CA LEU A 130 -17.53 0.07 -10.50
C LEU A 130 -16.50 -0.86 -9.84
N ILE A 131 -15.47 -0.32 -9.19
CA ILE A 131 -14.44 -1.10 -8.49
C ILE A 131 -14.95 -1.42 -7.07
N PRO A 132 -15.15 -2.71 -6.72
CA PRO A 132 -15.55 -3.10 -5.38
C PRO A 132 -14.54 -2.59 -4.35
N SER A 133 -15.03 -1.98 -3.27
CA SER A 133 -14.15 -1.54 -2.18
C SER A 133 -13.36 -2.75 -1.65
N SER A 134 -12.05 -2.58 -1.45
CA SER A 134 -11.16 -3.63 -0.92
C SER A 134 -11.59 -4.17 0.46
N GLN A 135 -12.48 -3.48 1.18
CA GLN A 135 -13.14 -3.99 2.39
C GLN A 135 -14.17 -5.11 2.13
N GLN A 136 -14.63 -5.31 0.88
CA GLN A 136 -15.60 -6.36 0.50
C GLN A 136 -14.94 -7.62 -0.07
N ILE A 137 -13.64 -7.61 -0.32
CA ILE A 137 -12.86 -8.76 -0.83
C ILE A 137 -12.09 -9.39 0.34
N GLY A 138 -12.78 -9.63 1.46
CA GLY A 138 -12.32 -10.55 2.50
C GLY A 138 -12.93 -11.92 2.28
N PRO A 139 -12.28 -13.03 2.68
CA PRO A 139 -12.89 -14.35 2.57
C PRO A 139 -14.25 -14.33 3.29
N LYS A 140 -15.33 -14.62 2.56
CA LYS A 140 -16.58 -15.04 3.18
C LYS A 140 -16.28 -16.36 3.89
N ASN A 141 -16.54 -16.38 5.20
CA ASN A 141 -16.41 -17.54 6.09
C ASN A 141 -16.76 -18.87 5.43
#